data_AF-A0A497QGK4-F1
#
_entry.id   AF-A0A497QGK4-F1
#
_cell.length_a   1.000
_cell.length_b   1.000
_cell.length_c   1.000
_cell.angle_alpha   90.00
_cell.angle_beta   90.00
_cell.angle_gamma   90.00
#
_symmetry.space_group_name_H-M   'P 1'
#
loop_
_entity.id
_entity.type
_entity.pdbx_description
1 polymer ?
#
loop_
_entity_poly.entity_id
_entity_poly.type
_entity_poly.pdbx_seq_one_letter_code
_entity_poly.pdbx_strand_id
1 'polypeptide(L)'
;MFSRLKKKRLNAIKKDFQTDSFEIVDNMANFAGIKSKGYSQIRGNGVLALTREYLIFYMWLPQRKFVIPRQSISKVEQVKSFLGKFRAIPLMQITFLNSNGFQDKMAWWVLDLNAWLGRLM
;
A
#
# COMPACT_ATOMS: atom_id res chain seq x y z
N MET A 1 18.48 5.83 11.47
CA MET A 1 17.26 5.34 12.16
C MET A 1 16.26 4.67 11.21
N PHE A 2 15.81 5.34 10.14
CA PHE A 2 14.81 4.80 9.19
C PHE A 2 15.28 3.58 8.39
N SER A 3 16.57 3.46 8.06
CA SER A 3 17.13 2.29 7.36
C SER A 3 16.87 0.97 8.10
N ARG A 4 17.06 0.97 9.43
CA ARG A 4 16.78 -0.18 10.29
C ARG A 4 15.29 -0.52 10.33
N LEU A 5 14.42 0.49 10.37
CA LEU A 5 12.96 0.30 10.35
C LEU A 5 12.48 -0.28 9.01
N LYS A 6 13.00 0.22 7.88
CA LYS A 6 12.72 -0.30 6.54
C LYS A 6 13.08 -1.78 6.44
N LYS A 7 14.33 -2.13 6.78
CA LYS A 7 14.82 -3.53 6.78
C LYS A 7 14.00 -4.41 7.72
N LYS A 8 13.66 -3.91 8.92
CA LYS A 8 12.79 -4.62 9.87
C LYS A 8 11.41 -4.90 9.29
N ARG A 9 10.78 -3.94 8.59
CA ARG A 9 9.45 -4.13 7.99
C ARG A 9 9.48 -5.07 6.79
N LEU A 10 10.47 -4.96 5.92
CA LEU A 10 10.63 -5.90 4.81
C LEU A 10 10.88 -7.33 5.31
N ASN A 11 11.74 -7.51 6.31
CA ASN A 11 11.97 -8.83 6.92
C ASN A 11 10.70 -9.38 7.60
N ALA A 12 9.87 -8.51 8.20
CA ALA A 12 8.58 -8.92 8.75
C ALA A 12 7.62 -9.40 7.65
N ILE A 13 7.59 -8.73 6.49
CA ILE A 13 6.80 -9.19 5.33
C ILE A 13 7.30 -10.57 4.86
N LYS A 14 8.62 -10.71 4.66
CA LYS A 14 9.24 -11.98 4.24
C LYS A 14 8.88 -13.13 5.18
N LYS A 15 8.94 -12.88 6.49
CA LYS A 15 8.60 -13.86 7.52
C LYS A 15 7.11 -14.19 7.52
N ASP A 16 6.24 -13.18 7.56
CA ASP A 16 4.79 -13.36 7.69
C ASP A 16 4.17 -14.06 6.47
N PHE A 17 4.78 -13.89 5.29
CA PHE A 17 4.31 -14.48 4.03
C PHE A 17 5.21 -15.60 3.49
N GLN A 18 6.25 -15.97 4.25
CA GLN A 18 7.22 -17.01 3.90
C GLN A 18 7.72 -16.91 2.44
N THR A 19 8.03 -15.69 2.00
CA THR A 19 8.40 -15.41 0.61
C THR A 19 9.50 -14.37 0.53
N ASP A 20 10.43 -14.60 -0.40
CA ASP A 20 11.40 -13.62 -0.87
C ASP A 20 11.10 -13.11 -2.29
N SER A 21 10.06 -13.67 -2.92
CA SER A 21 9.66 -13.36 -4.29
C SER A 21 8.71 -12.16 -4.32
N PHE A 22 9.29 -10.99 -4.56
CA PHE A 22 8.56 -9.74 -4.75
C PHE A 22 8.65 -9.29 -6.21
N GLU A 23 7.53 -8.89 -6.79
CA GLU A 23 7.49 -8.29 -8.13
C GLU A 23 8.00 -6.85 -8.11
N ILE A 24 7.71 -6.14 -7.02
CA ILE A 24 8.21 -4.79 -6.72
C ILE A 24 8.12 -4.52 -5.22
N VAL A 25 9.06 -3.72 -4.71
CA VAL A 25 9.05 -3.24 -3.32
C VAL A 25 9.38 -1.75 -3.31
N ASP A 26 8.56 -0.98 -2.60
CA ASP A 26 8.84 0.41 -2.26
C ASP A 26 9.05 0.53 -0.75
N ASN A 27 10.30 0.79 -0.37
CA ASN A 27 10.72 0.97 1.02
C ASN A 27 10.46 2.38 1.56
N MET A 28 9.71 3.24 0.86
CA MET A 28 9.36 4.61 1.24
C MET A 28 7.92 5.01 0.88
N ALA A 29 7.06 4.03 0.58
CA ALA A 29 5.65 4.30 0.28
C ALA A 29 4.96 5.08 1.41
N ASN A 30 4.20 6.12 1.06
CA ASN A 30 3.46 6.94 2.00
C ASN A 30 1.96 6.66 1.89
N PHE A 31 1.41 6.07 2.94
CA PHE A 31 0.00 5.70 3.02
C PHE A 31 -0.90 6.93 3.20
N ALA A 32 -1.75 7.19 2.22
CA ALA A 32 -2.69 8.31 2.21
C ALA A 32 -3.99 8.00 2.95
N GLY A 33 -4.36 6.72 3.10
CA GLY A 33 -5.50 6.26 3.90
C GLY A 33 -6.32 5.17 3.24
N ILE A 34 -7.34 4.69 3.95
CA ILE A 34 -8.43 3.85 3.47
C ILE A 34 -9.73 4.67 3.43
N LYS A 35 -10.52 4.59 2.36
CA LYS A 35 -11.73 5.42 2.21
C LYS A 35 -12.73 5.18 3.34
N SER A 36 -13.02 3.92 3.68
CA SER A 36 -13.97 3.54 4.74
C SER A 36 -13.63 4.07 6.14
N LYS A 37 -12.35 4.29 6.45
CA LYS A 37 -11.90 4.76 7.77
C LYS A 37 -11.93 6.28 7.93
N GLY A 38 -12.34 7.02 6.91
CA GLY A 38 -12.50 8.47 6.97
C GLY A 38 -11.21 9.22 7.31
N TYR A 39 -11.35 10.43 7.86
CA TYR A 39 -10.23 11.38 7.98
C TYR A 39 -9.36 11.19 9.22
N SER A 40 -9.90 10.62 10.31
CA SER A 40 -9.24 10.49 11.62
C SER A 40 -8.21 9.36 11.72
N GLN A 41 -8.01 8.60 10.64
CA GLN A 41 -7.04 7.51 10.61
C GLN A 41 -5.59 8.01 10.65
N ILE A 42 -4.75 7.28 11.37
CA ILE A 42 -3.29 7.48 11.32
C ILE A 42 -2.77 7.07 9.94
N ARG A 43 -2.02 7.98 9.33
CA ARG A 43 -1.33 7.87 8.04
C ARG A 43 0.18 7.83 8.28
N GLY A 44 0.98 7.43 7.28
CA GLY A 44 2.43 7.43 7.45
C GLY A 44 3.21 6.65 6.41
N ASN A 45 4.53 6.66 6.57
CA ASN A 45 5.45 5.93 5.70
C ASN A 45 5.53 4.45 6.08
N GLY A 46 5.81 3.62 5.09
CA GLY A 46 5.92 2.18 5.26
C GLY A 46 6.73 1.51 4.16
N VAL A 47 6.70 0.19 4.18
CA VAL A 47 7.15 -0.66 3.08
C VAL A 47 5.90 -1.17 2.38
N LEU A 48 5.78 -0.90 1.08
CA LEU A 48 4.77 -1.49 0.21
C LEU A 48 5.45 -2.55 -0.66
N ALA A 49 4.90 -3.75 -0.71
CA ALA A 49 5.45 -4.86 -1.46
C ALA A 49 4.33 -5.53 -2.26
N LEU A 50 4.63 -5.89 -3.51
CA LEU A 50 3.76 -6.69 -4.35
C LEU A 50 4.36 -8.08 -4.50
N THR A 51 3.54 -9.10 -4.27
CA THR A 51 3.81 -10.48 -4.64
C THR A 51 2.79 -10.92 -5.69
N ARG A 52 2.94 -12.15 -6.18
CA ARG A 52 1.96 -12.78 -7.07
C ARG A 52 0.54 -12.76 -6.48
N GLU A 53 0.42 -12.94 -5.17
CA GLU A 53 -0.85 -13.17 -4.49
C GLU A 53 -1.39 -11.94 -3.75
N TYR A 54 -0.50 -11.03 -3.29
CA TYR A 54 -0.89 -9.97 -2.36
C TYR A 54 -0.19 -8.63 -2.64
N LEU A 55 -0.93 -7.55 -2.40
CA LEU A 55 -0.37 -6.23 -2.11
C LEU A 55 -0.29 -6.04 -0.59
N ILE A 56 0.93 -5.80 -0.08
CA ILE A 56 1.23 -5.82 1.35
C ILE A 56 1.85 -4.49 1.76
N PHE A 57 1.25 -3.80 2.73
CA PHE A 57 1.79 -2.57 3.30
C PHE A 57 2.07 -2.70 4.79
N TYR A 58 3.31 -2.45 5.21
CA TYR A 58 3.72 -2.43 6.62
C TYR A 58 4.20 -1.01 6.97
N MET A 59 3.41 -0.30 7.78
CA MET A 59 3.75 1.02 8.27
C MET A 59 4.96 0.95 9.22
N TRP A 60 5.86 1.93 9.15
CA TRP A 60 7.01 1.96 10.05
C TRP A 60 6.56 2.16 11.49
N LEU A 61 5.81 3.23 11.76
CA LEU A 61 5.27 3.61 13.07
C LEU A 61 3.94 4.38 12.91
N PRO A 62 2.89 4.08 13.70
CA PRO A 62 2.77 2.90 14.55
C PRO A 62 2.74 1.61 13.71
N GLN A 63 2.97 0.46 14.35
CA GLN A 63 2.94 -0.82 13.63
C GLN A 63 1.53 -1.14 13.16
N ARG A 64 1.27 -0.92 11.87
CA ARG A 64 0.03 -1.28 11.17
C ARG A 64 0.39 -2.05 9.91
N LYS A 65 -0.40 -3.08 9.60
CA LYS A 65 -0.27 -3.83 8.35
C LYS A 65 -1.59 -3.85 7.59
N PHE A 66 -1.50 -3.76 6.27
CA PHE A 66 -2.61 -3.97 5.35
C PHE A 66 -2.20 -5.03 4.35
N VAL A 67 -3.07 -6.01 4.13
CA VAL A 67 -2.86 -7.13 3.23
C VAL A 67 -4.09 -7.19 2.34
N ILE A 68 -3.88 -6.97 1.04
CA ILE A 68 -4.95 -6.97 0.05
C ILE A 68 -4.67 -8.13 -0.91
N PRO A 69 -5.52 -9.16 -0.98
CA PRO A 69 -5.42 -10.18 -2.00
C PRO A 69 -5.48 -9.53 -3.39
N ARG A 70 -4.54 -9.88 -4.27
CA ARG A 70 -4.46 -9.27 -5.61
C ARG A 70 -5.73 -9.50 -6.40
N GLN A 71 -6.32 -10.69 -6.29
CA GLN A 71 -7.61 -11.04 -6.91
C GLN A 71 -8.80 -10.18 -6.43
N SER A 72 -8.70 -9.51 -5.27
CA SER A 72 -9.78 -8.64 -4.79
C SER A 72 -9.67 -7.21 -5.32
N ILE A 73 -8.56 -6.86 -5.98
CA ILE A 73 -8.33 -5.54 -6.57
C ILE A 73 -9.08 -5.47 -7.91
N SER A 74 -10.08 -4.61 -8.00
CA SER A 74 -10.92 -4.43 -9.20
C SER A 74 -10.50 -3.25 -10.07
N LYS A 75 -9.70 -2.31 -9.52
CA LYS A 75 -9.20 -1.16 -10.25
C LYS A 75 -7.93 -0.62 -9.63
N VAL A 76 -6.97 -0.22 -10.45
CA VAL A 76 -5.82 0.58 -10.03
C VAL A 76 -5.75 1.83 -10.90
N GLU A 77 -5.56 2.99 -10.27
CA GLU A 77 -5.56 4.27 -10.98
C GLU A 77 -4.65 5.30 -10.29
N GLN A 78 -4.20 6.28 -11.07
CA GLN A 78 -3.52 7.46 -10.56
C GLN A 78 -4.54 8.53 -10.14
N VAL A 79 -4.39 9.09 -8.94
CA VAL A 79 -5.21 10.21 -8.46
C VAL A 79 -4.37 11.34 -7.87
N LYS A 80 -4.85 12.58 -7.94
CA LYS A 80 -4.24 13.73 -7.23
C LYS A 80 -4.97 14.12 -5.94
N SER A 81 -6.12 13.50 -5.66
CA SER A 81 -6.89 13.75 -4.44
C SER A 81 -7.36 12.43 -3.86
N PHE A 82 -7.22 12.27 -2.54
CA PHE A 82 -7.72 11.11 -1.82
C PHE A 82 -8.19 11.52 -0.42
N LEU A 83 -9.37 11.05 -0.01
CA LEU A 83 -10.02 11.47 1.23
C LEU A 83 -10.03 13.00 1.36
N GLY A 84 -10.63 13.69 0.38
CA GLY A 84 -10.79 15.16 0.36
C GLY A 84 -9.51 15.97 0.37
N LYS A 85 -8.32 15.34 0.31
CA LYS A 85 -7.03 16.02 0.36
C LYS A 85 -6.32 15.91 -0.98
N PHE A 86 -6.09 17.06 -1.59
CA PHE A 86 -5.23 17.19 -2.76
C PHE A 86 -3.76 16.98 -2.38
N ARG A 87 -2.99 16.37 -3.26
CA ARG A 87 -1.53 16.29 -3.22
C ARG A 87 -0.96 16.70 -4.57
N ALA A 88 0.06 17.55 -4.53
CA ALA A 88 0.76 17.98 -5.73
C ALA A 88 1.40 16.81 -6.48
N ILE A 89 1.81 15.78 -5.73
CA ILE A 89 2.38 14.54 -6.27
C ILE A 89 1.28 13.48 -6.41
N PRO A 90 1.17 12.79 -7.56
CA PRO A 90 0.15 11.78 -7.77
C PRO A 90 0.28 10.59 -6.82
N LEU A 91 -0.86 9.95 -6.56
CA LEU A 91 -1.00 8.76 -5.72
C LEU A 91 -1.45 7.58 -6.56
N MET A 92 -0.95 6.40 -6.22
CA MET A 92 -1.55 5.14 -6.63
C MET A 92 -2.78 4.89 -5.74
N GLN A 93 -3.96 4.78 -6.34
CA GLN A 93 -5.18 4.32 -5.68
C GLN A 93 -5.53 2.94 -6.20
N ILE A 94 -5.86 2.04 -5.27
CA ILE A 94 -6.56 0.80 -5.60
C ILE A 94 -8.02 0.88 -5.16
N THR A 95 -8.87 0.18 -5.88
CA THR A 95 -10.21 -0.19 -5.47
C THR A 95 -10.24 -1.70 -5.29
N PHE A 96 -10.77 -2.18 -4.16
CA PHE A 96 -10.75 -3.60 -3.84
C PHE A 96 -11.98 -4.01 -3.03
N LEU A 97 -12.28 -5.31 -3.03
CA LEU A 97 -13.26 -5.90 -2.12
C LEU A 97 -12.60 -6.18 -0.76
N ASN A 98 -13.16 -5.60 0.31
CA ASN A 98 -12.68 -5.82 1.67
C ASN A 98 -13.19 -7.14 2.27
N SER A 99 -12.74 -7.46 3.48
CA SER A 99 -13.12 -8.71 4.19
C SER A 99 -14.61 -8.86 4.46
N ASN A 100 -15.36 -7.76 4.44
CA ASN A 100 -16.80 -7.74 4.67
C ASN A 100 -17.59 -7.81 3.36
N GLY A 101 -16.92 -8.00 2.21
CA GLY A 101 -17.56 -8.04 0.90
C GLY A 101 -17.97 -6.67 0.35
N PHE A 102 -17.49 -5.57 0.95
CA PHE A 102 -17.76 -4.22 0.45
C PHE A 102 -16.58 -3.65 -0.31
N GLN A 103 -16.89 -2.86 -1.34
CA GLN A 103 -15.88 -2.13 -2.10
C GLN A 103 -15.27 -1.01 -1.25
N ASP A 104 -13.95 -0.96 -1.20
CA ASP A 104 -13.19 0.08 -0.51
C ASP A 104 -12.05 0.58 -1.41
N LYS A 105 -11.41 1.67 -0.99
CA LYS A 105 -10.28 2.25 -1.70
C LYS A 105 -9.12 2.51 -0.75
N MET A 106 -7.92 2.29 -1.23
CA MET A 106 -6.70 2.60 -0.50
C MET A 106 -5.74 3.34 -1.43
N ALA A 107 -5.01 4.32 -0.90
CA ALA A 107 -4.07 5.07 -1.71
C ALA A 107 -2.72 5.25 -1.02
N TRP A 108 -1.66 5.27 -1.85
CA TRP A 108 -0.30 5.54 -1.44
C TRP A 108 0.38 6.47 -2.44
N TRP A 109 1.27 7.32 -1.93
CA TRP A 109 2.35 7.80 -2.77
C TRP A 109 3.46 6.74 -2.81
N VAL A 110 4.02 6.50 -3.99
CA VAL A 110 5.10 5.54 -4.24
C VAL A 110 6.17 6.22 -5.11
N LEU A 111 7.41 5.71 -5.06
CA LEU A 111 8.56 6.26 -5.77
C LEU A 111 8.42 6.20 -7.29
N ASP A 112 7.99 5.05 -7.81
CA ASP A 112 7.81 4.83 -9.26
C ASP A 112 6.37 4.41 -9.55
N LEU A 113 5.48 5.39 -9.68
CA LEU A 113 4.06 5.14 -9.91
C LEU A 113 3.79 4.29 -11.15
N ASN A 114 4.50 4.53 -12.25
CA ASN A 114 4.29 3.82 -13.50
C ASN A 114 4.67 2.34 -13.38
N ALA A 115 5.78 2.03 -12.71
CA ALA A 115 6.19 0.64 -12.46
C ALA A 115 5.17 -0.13 -11.60
N TRP A 116 4.49 0.55 -10.68
CA TRP A 116 3.40 -0.02 -9.88
C TRP A 116 2.12 -0.24 -10.70
N LEU A 117 1.70 0.75 -11.50
CA LEU A 117 0.52 0.63 -12.36
C LEU A 117 0.70 -0.54 -13.36
N GLY A 118 1.85 -0.63 -14.03
CA GLY A 118 2.11 -1.69 -15.02
C GLY A 118 2.25 -3.10 -14.42
N ARG A 119 2.37 -3.25 -13.10
CA ARG A 119 2.40 -4.55 -12.42
C ARG A 119 1.07 -4.93 -11.80
N LEU A 120 0.16 -3.98 -11.57
CA LEU A 120 -1.14 -4.23 -10.94
C LEU A 120 -2.32 -4.20 -11.91
N MET A 121 -2.10 -3.69 -13.13
CA MET A 121 -3.00 -3.78 -14.27
C MET A 121 -2.71 -5.05 -15.07
#